data_AF-A0AAD8ZZX6-F1
#
_entry.id   AF-A0AAD8ZZX6-F1
#
_cell.length_a   1.000
_cell.length_b   1.000
_cell.length_c   1.000
_cell.angle_alpha   90.00
_cell.angle_beta   90.00
_cell.angle_gamma   90.00
#
_symmetry.space_group_name_H-M   'P 1'
#
loop_
_entity.id
_entity.type
_entity.pdbx_description
1 polymer ?
#
loop_
_entity_poly.entity_id
_entity_poly.type
_entity_poly.pdbx_seq_one_letter_code
_entity_poly.pdbx_strand_id
1 'polypeptide(L)'
;MAPTPAQSQHDLICDLLTDGSFTNAEIATAARCSTHAVQRIRQRPDYFAATRAPPNGAGRPRDITPPMLSALCERLLEKPAIHLEEMKVFLSNKVDKSVTASTTSRTLRRAGWKSGC
;
A
#
# COMPACT_ATOMS: atom_id res chain seq x y z
N MET A 1 11.69 23.04 -6.79
CA MET A 1 11.12 22.18 -5.72
C MET A 1 10.38 23.09 -4.74
N ALA A 2 9.11 22.84 -4.44
CA ALA A 2 8.38 23.62 -3.44
C ALA A 2 8.61 23.00 -2.05
N PRO A 3 8.82 23.80 -0.99
CA PRO A 3 8.98 23.28 0.36
C PRO A 3 7.71 22.52 0.77
N THR A 4 7.89 21.34 1.36
CA THR A 4 6.79 20.62 2.02
C THR A 4 6.29 21.49 3.18
N PRO A 5 4.97 21.74 3.28
CA PRO A 5 4.42 22.49 4.40
C PRO A 5 4.81 21.79 5.71
N ALA A 6 5.16 22.57 6.72
CA ALA A 6 5.48 22.04 8.04
C ALA A 6 4.29 21.25 8.59
N GLN A 7 4.54 20.20 9.38
CA GLN A 7 3.47 19.35 9.94
C GLN A 7 2.38 20.18 10.64
N SER A 8 2.78 21.23 11.36
CA SER A 8 1.86 22.18 12.01
C SER A 8 0.91 22.90 11.05
N GLN A 9 1.34 23.17 9.81
CA GLN A 9 0.48 23.77 8.79
C GLN A 9 -0.52 22.74 8.26
N HIS A 10 -0.12 21.46 8.17
CA HIS A 10 -1.00 20.40 7.72
C HIS A 10 -2.12 20.14 8.74
N ASP A 11 -1.76 20.05 10.02
CA ASP A 11 -2.72 19.81 11.11
C ASP A 11 -3.75 20.96 11.18
N LEU A 12 -3.30 22.21 11.07
CA LEU A 12 -4.19 23.38 11.02
C LEU A 12 -5.14 23.36 9.80
N ILE A 13 -4.64 22.98 8.61
CA ILE A 13 -5.49 22.84 7.42
C ILE A 13 -6.53 21.74 7.63
N CYS A 14 -6.15 20.64 8.27
CA CYS A 14 -7.08 19.55 8.56
C CYS A 14 -8.18 19.99 9.54
N ASP A 15 -7.83 20.64 10.66
CA ASP A 15 -8.81 21.10 11.65
C ASP A 15 -9.84 22.06 11.03
N LEU A 16 -9.37 23.05 10.26
CA LEU A 16 -10.24 24.03 9.60
C LEU A 16 -11.13 23.42 8.52
N LEU A 17 -10.66 22.36 7.86
CA LEU A 17 -11.44 21.65 6.85
C LEU A 17 -12.44 20.68 7.46
N THR A 18 -12.16 20.12 8.64
CA THR A 18 -13.10 19.32 9.44
C THR A 18 -14.21 20.19 10.02
N ASP A 19 -13.91 21.43 10.42
CA ASP A 19 -14.91 22.40 10.89
C ASP A 19 -15.91 22.80 9.80
N GLY A 20 -15.48 22.83 8.53
CA GLY A 20 -16.36 23.02 7.37
C GLY A 20 -16.91 24.45 7.18
N SER A 21 -16.70 25.35 8.15
CA SER A 21 -17.18 26.74 8.12
C SER A 21 -16.30 27.69 7.31
N PHE A 22 -15.07 27.29 7.00
CA PHE A 22 -14.07 28.16 6.36
C PHE A 22 -14.00 27.96 4.84
N THR A 23 -13.84 29.07 4.12
CA THR A 23 -13.55 29.08 2.69
C THR A 23 -12.09 28.71 2.41
N ASN A 24 -11.81 28.23 1.20
CA ASN A 24 -10.44 27.87 0.80
C ASN A 24 -9.44 29.03 0.90
N ALA A 25 -9.91 30.27 0.72
CA ALA A 25 -9.08 31.48 0.83
C ALA A 25 -8.70 31.81 2.28
N GLU A 26 -9.64 31.61 3.22
CA GLU A 26 -9.40 31.81 4.65
C GLU A 26 -8.43 30.75 5.18
N ILE A 27 -8.61 29.49 4.80
CA ILE A 27 -7.72 28.39 5.17
C ILE A 27 -6.31 28.60 4.63
N ALA A 28 -6.20 29.05 3.37
CA ALA A 28 -4.92 29.34 2.74
C ALA A 28 -4.16 30.47 3.47
N THR A 29 -4.89 31.52 3.87
CA THR A 29 -4.34 32.63 4.64
C THR A 29 -3.86 32.17 6.02
N ALA A 30 -4.69 31.42 6.75
CA ALA A 30 -4.39 30.92 8.09
C ALA A 30 -3.20 29.96 8.08
N ALA A 31 -3.13 29.04 7.12
CA ALA A 31 -2.05 28.07 6.98
C ALA A 31 -0.82 28.61 6.25
N ARG A 32 -0.83 29.87 5.80
CA ARG A 32 0.22 30.51 4.98
C ARG A 32 0.60 29.66 3.77
N CYS A 33 -0.41 29.12 3.07
CA CYS A 33 -0.25 28.29 1.89
C CYS A 33 -1.06 28.85 0.70
N SER A 34 -0.95 28.24 -0.48
CA SER A 34 -1.72 28.66 -1.64
C SER A 34 -3.14 28.09 -1.61
N THR A 35 -4.10 28.84 -2.16
CA THR A 35 -5.49 28.36 -2.33
C THR A 35 -5.56 27.05 -3.13
N HIS A 36 -4.66 26.87 -4.10
CA HIS A 36 -4.54 25.65 -4.87
C HIS A 36 -4.04 24.45 -4.03
N ALA A 37 -3.20 24.69 -3.00
CA ALA A 37 -2.80 23.64 -2.07
C ALA A 37 -4.00 23.16 -1.23
N VAL A 38 -4.82 24.09 -0.72
CA VAL A 38 -6.05 23.78 0.03
C VAL A 38 -7.04 23.00 -0.85
N GLN A 39 -7.24 23.41 -2.11
CA GLN A 39 -8.10 22.67 -3.06
C GLN A 39 -7.63 21.23 -3.30
N ARG A 40 -6.32 21.03 -3.50
CA ARG A 40 -5.75 19.68 -3.67
C ARG A 40 -5.94 18.80 -2.44
N ILE A 41 -5.85 19.38 -1.25
CA ILE A 41 -6.07 18.66 0.02
C ILE A 41 -7.55 18.30 0.18
N ARG A 42 -8.48 19.24 -0.08
CA ARG A 42 -9.93 18.98 -0.08
C ARG A 42 -10.35 17.84 -1.02
N GLN A 43 -9.74 17.76 -2.19
CA GLN A 43 -10.04 16.72 -3.19
C GLN A 43 -9.54 15.32 -2.79
N ARG A 44 -8.73 15.20 -1.74
CA ARG A 44 -8.18 13.93 -1.26
C ARG A 44 -8.55 13.70 0.20
N PRO A 45 -9.82 13.38 0.50
CA PRO A 45 -10.31 13.17 1.86
C PRO A 45 -9.55 12.05 2.60
N ASP A 46 -8.95 11.09 1.88
CA ASP A 46 -8.12 10.03 2.45
C ASP A 46 -6.91 10.54 3.26
N TYR A 47 -6.44 11.77 3.00
CA TYR A 47 -5.33 12.40 3.72
C TYR A 47 -5.74 12.97 5.09
N PHE A 48 -7.04 13.06 5.38
CA PHE A 48 -7.54 13.52 6.68
C PHE A 48 -7.54 12.43 7.74
N ALA A 49 -7.84 11.19 7.34
CA ALA A 49 -7.87 10.05 8.26
C ALA A 49 -6.47 9.62 8.69
N ALA A 50 -5.44 10.02 7.94
CA ALA A 50 -4.05 9.72 8.24
C ALA A 50 -3.25 11.02 8.28
N THR A 51 -2.85 11.45 9.47
CA THR A 51 -1.83 12.51 9.70
C THR A 51 -0.47 12.22 9.04
N ARG A 52 -0.33 11.04 8.40
CA ARG A 52 0.77 10.64 7.52
C ARG A 52 0.27 10.49 6.10
N ALA A 53 1.05 11.02 5.14
CA ALA A 53 0.91 10.66 3.74
C ALA A 53 0.74 9.12 3.61
N PRO A 54 -0.20 8.65 2.76
CA PRO A 54 -0.36 7.22 2.55
C PRO A 54 1.01 6.64 2.19
N PRO A 55 1.40 5.49 2.77
CA PRO A 55 2.68 4.90 2.47
C PRO A 55 2.74 4.70 0.97
N ASN A 56 3.58 5.49 0.30
CA ASN A 56 3.93 5.27 -1.09
C ASN A 56 4.64 3.92 -1.11
N GLY A 57 3.88 2.84 -1.31
CA GLY A 57 4.41 1.49 -1.36
C GLY A 57 5.51 1.49 -2.40
N ALA A 58 6.76 1.36 -1.95
CA ALA A 58 7.89 1.41 -2.87
C ALA A 58 7.86 0.15 -3.74
N GLY A 59 7.42 0.32 -4.99
CA GLY A 59 7.58 -0.68 -6.04
C GLY A 59 6.28 -1.19 -6.66
N ARG A 60 6.47 -2.05 -7.65
CA ARG A 60 5.39 -2.72 -8.39
C ARG A 60 4.53 -3.55 -7.43
N PRO A 61 3.18 -3.53 -7.58
CA PRO A 61 2.29 -4.43 -6.86
C PRO A 61 2.77 -5.89 -6.97
N ARG A 62 2.60 -6.66 -5.89
CA ARG A 62 3.02 -8.06 -5.87
C ARG A 62 2.19 -8.88 -6.86
N ASP A 63 2.84 -9.73 -7.64
CA ASP A 63 2.16 -10.66 -8.55
C ASP A 63 1.39 -11.75 -7.79
N ILE A 64 1.89 -12.17 -6.61
CA ILE A 64 1.18 -13.11 -5.74
C ILE A 64 0.60 -12.36 -4.53
N THR A 65 -0.73 -12.43 -4.44
CA THR A 65 -1.53 -11.77 -3.41
C THR A 65 -1.50 -12.58 -2.11
N PRO A 66 -1.80 -11.95 -0.95
CA PRO A 66 -1.86 -12.67 0.32
C PRO A 66 -2.81 -13.90 0.31
N PRO A 67 -4.03 -13.86 -0.27
CA PRO A 67 -4.90 -15.04 -0.32
C PRO A 67 -4.31 -16.21 -1.12
N MET A 68 -3.58 -15.91 -2.19
CA MET A 68 -2.92 -16.94 -2.99
C MET A 68 -1.80 -17.64 -2.23
N LEU A 69 -1.06 -16.87 -1.44
CA LEU A 69 -0.05 -17.42 -0.55
C LEU A 69 -0.70 -18.32 0.52
N SER A 70 -1.81 -17.89 1.13
CA SER A 70 -2.53 -18.72 2.09
C SER A 70 -2.98 -20.06 1.49
N ALA A 71 -3.56 -20.03 0.28
CA ALA A 71 -3.97 -21.25 -0.41
C ALA A 71 -2.78 -22.18 -0.76
N LEU A 72 -1.60 -21.61 -1.05
CA LEU A 72 -0.38 -22.40 -1.24
C LEU A 72 0.08 -23.02 0.09
N CYS A 73 0.04 -22.26 1.19
CA CYS A 73 0.40 -22.76 2.52
C CYS A 73 -0.53 -23.90 2.96
N GLU A 74 -1.85 -23.79 2.76
CA GLU A 74 -2.82 -24.86 3.04
C GLU A 74 -2.49 -26.13 2.28
N ARG A 75 -2.17 -26.01 0.98
CA ARG A 75 -1.75 -27.13 0.16
C ARG A 75 -0.44 -27.77 0.65
N LEU A 76 0.48 -26.97 1.18
CA LEU A 76 1.73 -27.46 1.78
C LEU A 76 1.52 -28.14 3.14
N LEU A 77 0.47 -27.81 3.88
CA LEU A 77 0.09 -28.54 5.08
C LEU A 77 -0.42 -29.94 4.73
N GLU A 78 -1.18 -30.08 3.65
CA GLU A 78 -1.68 -31.37 3.16
C GLU A 78 -0.56 -32.22 2.54
N LYS A 79 0.34 -31.60 1.78
CA LYS A 79 1.46 -32.27 1.10
C LYS A 79 2.75 -31.43 1.24
N PRO A 80 3.55 -31.65 2.29
CA PRO A 80 4.72 -30.81 2.60
C PRO A 80 5.89 -30.98 1.61
N ALA A 81 5.91 -32.06 0.85
CA ALA A 81 6.96 -32.37 -0.13
C ALA A 81 6.60 -32.01 -1.59
N ILE A 82 5.70 -31.05 -1.80
CA ILE A 82 5.39 -30.58 -3.16
C ILE A 82 6.65 -29.96 -3.78
N HIS A 83 6.98 -30.36 -5.00
CA HIS A 83 8.13 -29.82 -5.72
C HIS A 83 7.89 -28.35 -6.12
N LEU A 84 8.95 -27.54 -6.20
CA LEU A 84 8.84 -26.11 -6.50
C LEU A 84 8.10 -25.84 -7.84
N GLU A 85 8.31 -26.68 -8.86
CA GLU A 85 7.58 -26.54 -10.13
C GLU A 85 6.08 -26.84 -9.99
N GLU A 86 5.67 -27.78 -9.13
CA GLU A 86 4.25 -28.01 -8.83
C GLU A 86 3.62 -26.82 -8.10
N MET A 87 4.37 -26.15 -7.22
CA MET A 87 3.91 -24.92 -6.57
C MET A 87 3.76 -23.77 -7.56
N LYS A 88 4.70 -23.69 -8.51
CA LYS A 88 4.69 -22.70 -9.59
C LYS A 88 3.47 -22.87 -10.51
N VAL A 89 3.16 -24.10 -10.91
CA VAL A 89 1.96 -24.41 -11.71
C VAL A 89 0.70 -24.01 -10.95
N PHE A 90 0.61 -24.38 -9.68
CA PHE A 90 -0.53 -24.01 -8.82
C PHE A 90 -0.74 -22.51 -8.72
N LEU A 91 0.34 -21.75 -8.48
CA LEU A 91 0.28 -20.29 -8.42
C LEU A 91 -0.03 -19.68 -9.77
N SER A 92 0.56 -20.17 -10.85
CA SER A 92 0.33 -19.62 -12.20
C SER A 92 -1.13 -19.77 -12.63
N ASN A 93 -1.76 -20.90 -12.29
CA ASN A 93 -3.19 -21.13 -12.51
C ASN A 93 -4.07 -20.16 -11.71
N LYS A 94 -3.59 -19.65 -10.56
CA LYS A 94 -4.33 -18.70 -9.72
C LYS A 94 -4.11 -17.22 -10.09
N VAL A 95 -2.95 -16.85 -10.66
CA VAL A 95 -2.67 -15.45 -11.10
C VAL A 95 -3.12 -15.21 -12.55
N ASP A 96 -3.40 -16.27 -13.31
CA ASP A 96 -3.50 -16.20 -14.79
C ASP A 96 -2.25 -15.55 -15.42
N LYS A 97 -1.09 -15.82 -14.80
CA LYS A 97 0.22 -15.30 -15.19
C LYS A 97 1.30 -16.31 -14.85
N SER A 98 2.34 -16.36 -15.69
CA SER A 98 3.51 -17.18 -15.44
C SER A 98 4.26 -16.67 -14.20
N VAL A 99 4.25 -17.45 -13.13
CA VAL A 99 5.06 -17.18 -11.94
C VAL A 99 6.42 -17.87 -12.12
N THR A 100 7.51 -17.19 -11.79
CA THR A 100 8.84 -17.82 -11.82
C THR A 100 9.13 -18.61 -10.54
N ALA A 101 9.96 -19.64 -10.64
CA ALA A 101 10.49 -20.37 -9.48
C ALA A 101 11.07 -19.43 -8.42
N SER A 102 11.84 -18.43 -8.85
CA SER A 102 12.44 -17.41 -7.98
C SER A 102 11.42 -16.51 -7.26
N THR A 103 10.25 -16.28 -7.85
CA THR A 103 9.16 -15.51 -7.23
C THR A 103 8.45 -16.39 -6.19
N THR A 104 8.22 -17.66 -6.51
CA THR A 104 7.66 -18.66 -5.58
C THR A 104 8.55 -18.83 -4.34
N SER A 105 9.84 -19.09 -4.52
CA SER A 105 10.80 -19.26 -3.39
C SER A 105 10.89 -18.02 -2.51
N ARG A 106 10.95 -16.81 -3.10
CA ARG A 106 10.96 -15.56 -2.32
C ARG A 106 9.68 -15.36 -1.52
N THR A 107 8.54 -15.75 -2.10
CA THR A 107 7.24 -15.64 -1.44
C THR A 107 7.14 -16.61 -0.27
N LEU A 108 7.57 -17.85 -0.44
CA LEU A 108 7.65 -18.87 0.62
C LEU A 108 8.58 -18.43 1.76
N ARG A 109 9.78 -17.93 1.43
CA ARG A 109 10.73 -17.43 2.43
C ARG A 109 10.13 -16.29 3.25
N ARG A 110 9.41 -15.35 2.62
CA ARG A 110 8.70 -14.27 3.30
C ARG A 110 7.58 -14.76 4.20
N ALA A 111 6.94 -15.87 3.84
CA ALA A 111 5.92 -16.53 4.63
C ALA A 111 6.49 -17.38 5.79
N GLY A 112 7.81 -17.38 5.98
CA GLY A 112 8.48 -18.18 7.02
C GLY A 112 8.70 -19.65 6.65
N TRP A 113 8.37 -20.06 5.42
CA TRP A 113 8.60 -21.42 4.97
C TRP A 113 10.08 -21.61 4.62
N LYS A 114 10.74 -22.42 5.44
CA LYS A 114 12.06 -22.98 5.11
C LYS A 114 11.80 -24.16 4.17
N SER A 115 12.05 -23.97 2.88
CA SER A 115 12.18 -25.11 1.97
C SER A 115 13.29 -26.00 2.53
N GLY A 116 12.91 -27.15 3.11
CA GLY A 116 13.85 -28.22 3.38
C GLY A 116 14.53 -28.62 2.08
N CYS A 117 15.83 -28.88 2.17
CA CYS A 117 16.73 -29.21 1.08
C CYS A 117 16.18 -30.26 0.10
#